data_AF-A0A2D9FY07-F1
#
_entry.id   AF-A0A2D9FY07-F1
#
_cell.length_a   1.000
_cell.length_b   1.000
_cell.length_c   1.000
_cell.angle_alpha   90.00
_cell.angle_beta   90.00
_cell.angle_gamma   90.00
#
_symmetry.space_group_name_H-M   'P 1'
#
loop_
_entity.id
_entity.type
_entity.pdbx_description
1 polymer ?
#
loop_
_entity_poly.entity_id
_entity_poly.type
_entity_poly.pdbx_seq_one_letter_code
_entity_poly.pdbx_strand_id
1 'polypeptide(L)'
;MDQHIGMIWKLGAALAIGLLIGIERGWHGRGEDEGDRIAGIRTFSLSGLLGGVWAILIPYTGEWILGLVFIAFTGLIIASYVFEQKVLDEQDIGITTEVGLLLTFSLAAWAALGHQIEALATAVVVMTLLSVKPVLHSWLQKIEVDVIYAGIKLLIISVILLPLLPNQGYGPWETLNPYWIWWMVVLISGLSFLGYILVKYVGQDKGTLLTSIIGGLASSTAVTVSLANFAEQQKITMSKLFAAGVLIASSVMFIRVYIEVAVVNPELLHPIWIPLTVMLLLTFGCVFWLWKGSSQTSGDTSENPTLDLGNPLQLGTALKFGALLAVILVLATALEEWFGDRGIYLLALISGLMDVDAITVSFSKMAQGEISSVVAIRGIIIAVVSNTLVKAGLFIFLAGWKKSRELLWLIAVISAGGILSVWLFV
;
A
#
# COMPACT_ATOMS: atom_id res chain seq x y z
N MET A 1 -38.86 -34.48 27.55
CA MET A 1 -39.08 -33.02 27.34
C MET A 1 -37.87 -32.39 26.65
N ASP A 2 -36.65 -32.76 27.04
CA ASP A 2 -35.41 -32.19 26.51
C ASP A 2 -35.14 -32.45 25.02
N GLN A 3 -35.55 -33.59 24.47
CA GLN A 3 -35.39 -33.89 23.04
C GLN A 3 -36.25 -33.01 22.12
N HIS A 4 -37.50 -32.74 22.50
CA HIS A 4 -38.38 -31.85 21.73
C HIS A 4 -37.89 -30.40 21.76
N ILE A 5 -37.39 -29.96 22.91
CA ILE A 5 -36.77 -28.63 23.07
C ILE A 5 -35.52 -28.53 22.17
N GLY A 6 -34.66 -29.56 22.16
CA GLY A 6 -33.48 -29.59 21.29
C GLY A 6 -33.80 -29.51 19.79
N MET A 7 -34.88 -30.16 19.33
CA MET A 7 -35.32 -30.05 17.93
C MET A 7 -35.80 -28.64 17.57
N ILE A 8 -36.55 -27.99 18.47
CA ILE A 8 -37.03 -26.61 18.27
C ILE A 8 -35.84 -25.64 18.18
N TRP A 9 -34.82 -25.81 19.02
CA TRP A 9 -33.60 -24.99 18.95
C TRP A 9 -32.82 -25.18 17.65
N LYS A 10 -32.72 -26.42 17.15
CA LYS A 10 -32.07 -26.73 15.87
C LYS A 10 -32.79 -26.09 14.67
N LEU A 11 -34.11 -26.20 14.62
CA LEU A 11 -34.92 -25.56 13.58
C LEU A 11 -34.94 -24.04 13.73
N GLY A 12 -34.93 -23.53 14.97
CA GLY A 12 -34.80 -22.11 15.27
C GLY A 12 -33.48 -21.54 14.76
N ALA A 13 -32.37 -22.24 14.94
CA ALA A 13 -31.07 -21.85 14.40
C ALA A 13 -31.05 -21.88 12.86
N ALA A 14 -31.63 -22.92 12.23
CA ALA A 14 -31.78 -23.02 10.79
C ALA A 14 -32.59 -21.85 10.19
N LEU A 15 -33.72 -21.50 10.82
CA LEU A 15 -34.53 -20.34 10.47
C LEU A 15 -33.74 -19.04 10.67
N ALA A 16 -33.03 -18.89 11.80
CA ALA A 16 -32.26 -17.69 12.10
C ALA A 16 -31.16 -17.45 11.05
N ILE A 17 -30.47 -18.49 10.60
CA ILE A 17 -29.49 -18.40 9.50
C ILE A 17 -30.15 -17.88 8.22
N GLY A 18 -31.31 -18.46 7.84
CA GLY A 18 -32.06 -18.02 6.68
C GLY A 18 -32.58 -16.58 6.79
N LEU A 19 -33.03 -16.17 7.97
CA LEU A 19 -33.46 -14.80 8.24
C LEU A 19 -32.29 -13.82 8.19
N LEU A 20 -31.14 -14.14 8.79
CA LEU A 20 -29.96 -13.27 8.81
C LEU A 20 -29.50 -12.94 7.39
N ILE A 21 -29.30 -13.97 6.56
CA ILE A 21 -28.86 -13.79 5.17
C ILE A 21 -29.98 -13.14 4.34
N GLY A 22 -31.24 -13.55 4.58
CA GLY A 22 -32.41 -13.00 3.89
C GLY A 22 -32.66 -11.52 4.16
N ILE A 23 -32.36 -11.01 5.36
CA ILE A 23 -32.48 -9.59 5.71
C ILE A 23 -31.51 -8.74 4.90
N GLU A 24 -30.25 -9.18 4.76
CA GLU A 24 -29.24 -8.48 3.95
C GLU A 24 -29.70 -8.36 2.49
N ARG A 25 -30.18 -9.47 1.92
CA ARG A 25 -30.68 -9.51 0.55
C ARG A 25 -31.96 -8.71 0.34
N GLY A 26 -32.91 -8.84 1.27
CA GLY A 26 -34.17 -8.08 1.24
C GLY A 26 -34.00 -6.59 1.53
N TRP A 27 -32.91 -6.16 2.17
CA TRP A 27 -32.60 -4.75 2.38
C TRP A 27 -32.08 -4.08 1.10
N HIS A 28 -31.28 -4.79 0.30
CA HIS A 28 -30.73 -4.26 -0.96
C HIS A 28 -31.77 -4.19 -2.09
N GLY A 29 -32.71 -5.14 -2.17
CA GLY A 29 -33.78 -5.15 -3.19
C GLY A 29 -35.02 -4.31 -2.87
N ARG A 30 -34.93 -3.32 -1.95
CA ARG A 30 -36.10 -2.54 -1.49
C ARG A 30 -36.71 -1.61 -2.54
N GLY A 31 -35.93 -1.25 -3.56
CA GLY A 31 -36.38 -0.40 -4.67
C GLY A 31 -37.00 -1.19 -5.83
N GLU A 32 -36.92 -2.51 -5.82
CA GLU A 32 -37.45 -3.41 -6.85
C GLU A 32 -38.88 -3.85 -6.46
N ASP A 33 -39.79 -3.95 -7.43
CA ASP A 33 -41.16 -4.43 -7.20
C ASP A 33 -41.16 -5.89 -6.70
N GLU A 34 -42.19 -6.30 -5.96
CA GLU A 34 -42.25 -7.63 -5.30
C GLU A 34 -42.11 -8.83 -6.26
N GLY A 35 -42.28 -8.62 -7.57
CA GLY A 35 -42.14 -9.62 -8.63
C GLY A 35 -40.77 -9.70 -9.31
N ASP A 36 -39.92 -8.66 -9.19
CA ASP A 36 -38.56 -8.61 -9.78
C ASP A 36 -37.47 -9.08 -8.79
N ARG A 37 -37.86 -9.44 -7.56
CA ARG A 37 -36.91 -9.85 -6.52
C ARG A 37 -36.57 -11.35 -6.62
N ILE A 38 -35.39 -11.65 -7.16
CA ILE A 38 -34.80 -12.99 -7.31
C ILE A 38 -34.93 -13.85 -6.03
N ALA A 39 -34.63 -13.27 -4.85
CA ALA A 39 -34.75 -13.97 -3.57
C ALA A 39 -34.76 -12.99 -2.38
N GLY A 40 -35.91 -12.82 -1.74
CA GLY A 40 -36.07 -11.99 -0.55
C GLY A 40 -35.91 -12.73 0.78
N ILE A 41 -36.26 -12.04 1.87
CA ILE A 41 -36.23 -12.57 3.25
C ILE A 41 -36.95 -13.93 3.35
N ARG A 42 -38.11 -14.06 2.69
CA ARG A 42 -38.91 -15.27 2.72
C ARG A 42 -38.20 -16.45 2.03
N THR A 43 -37.60 -16.24 0.86
CA THR A 43 -36.89 -17.29 0.11
C THR A 43 -35.74 -17.84 0.93
N PHE A 44 -34.86 -16.98 1.45
CA PHE A 44 -33.73 -17.41 2.27
C PHE A 44 -34.15 -18.09 3.59
N SER A 45 -35.21 -17.58 4.24
CA SER A 45 -35.76 -18.21 5.45
C SER A 45 -36.29 -19.61 5.17
N LEU A 46 -37.02 -19.79 4.06
CA LEU A 46 -37.55 -21.08 3.64
C LEU A 46 -36.45 -22.04 3.19
N SER A 47 -35.41 -21.55 2.51
CA SER A 47 -34.25 -22.36 2.13
C SER A 47 -33.46 -22.84 3.34
N GLY A 48 -33.28 -21.98 4.35
CA GLY A 48 -32.67 -22.36 5.61
C GLY A 48 -33.50 -23.41 6.35
N LEU A 49 -34.80 -23.18 6.49
CA LEU A 49 -35.71 -24.17 7.07
C LEU A 49 -35.69 -25.51 6.32
N LEU A 50 -35.67 -25.49 4.99
CA LEU A 50 -35.61 -26.69 4.16
C LEU A 50 -34.37 -27.52 4.49
N GLY A 51 -33.19 -26.87 4.56
CA GLY A 51 -31.94 -27.53 4.95
C GLY A 51 -32.00 -28.10 6.36
N GLY A 52 -32.51 -27.34 7.33
CA GLY A 52 -32.64 -27.77 8.71
C GLY A 52 -33.61 -28.95 8.90
N VAL A 53 -34.76 -28.93 8.22
CA VAL A 53 -35.77 -30.00 8.28
C VAL A 53 -35.20 -31.30 7.72
N TRP A 54 -34.58 -31.26 6.54
CA TRP A 54 -34.02 -32.46 5.92
C TRP A 54 -32.82 -33.02 6.68
N ALA A 55 -32.04 -32.17 7.36
CA ALA A 55 -30.99 -32.62 8.26
C ALA A 55 -31.55 -33.35 9.50
N ILE A 56 -32.67 -32.91 10.07
CA ILE A 56 -33.32 -33.60 11.20
C ILE A 56 -33.95 -34.92 10.78
N LEU A 57 -34.39 -35.05 9.52
CA LEU A 57 -35.02 -36.27 9.01
C LEU A 57 -34.05 -37.41 8.71
N ILE A 58 -32.74 -37.15 8.67
CA ILE A 58 -31.69 -38.15 8.35
C ILE A 58 -31.87 -39.50 9.08
N PRO A 59 -32.18 -39.56 10.40
CA PRO A 59 -32.36 -40.84 11.10
C PRO A 59 -33.50 -41.72 10.54
N TYR A 60 -34.45 -41.12 9.83
CA TYR A 60 -35.62 -41.81 9.26
C TYR A 60 -35.46 -42.13 7.77
N THR A 61 -34.63 -41.37 7.06
CA THR A 61 -34.55 -41.38 5.59
C THR A 61 -33.20 -41.82 5.06
N GLY A 62 -32.15 -41.81 5.88
CA GLY A 62 -30.76 -42.07 5.50
C GLY A 62 -30.00 -40.81 5.05
N GLU A 63 -28.68 -40.85 5.19
CA GLU A 63 -27.79 -39.70 4.94
C GLU A 63 -27.81 -39.20 3.49
N TRP A 64 -28.02 -40.11 2.53
CA TRP A 64 -28.01 -39.79 1.10
C TRP A 64 -29.12 -38.83 0.68
N ILE A 65 -30.22 -38.79 1.44
CA ILE A 65 -31.39 -37.98 1.09
C ILE A 65 -31.11 -36.49 1.19
N LEU A 66 -30.25 -36.06 2.13
CA LEU A 66 -29.88 -34.65 2.26
C LEU A 66 -29.14 -34.17 0.98
N GLY A 67 -28.24 -34.99 0.45
CA GLY A 67 -27.55 -34.73 -0.81
C GLY A 67 -28.51 -34.69 -2.01
N LEU A 68 -29.48 -35.61 -2.06
CA LEU A 68 -30.49 -35.64 -3.11
C LEU A 68 -31.37 -34.38 -3.09
N VAL A 69 -31.81 -33.95 -1.91
CA VAL A 69 -32.59 -32.71 -1.74
C VAL A 69 -31.76 -31.49 -2.11
N PHE A 70 -30.48 -31.46 -1.74
CA PHE A 70 -29.57 -30.38 -2.14
C PHE A 70 -29.43 -30.30 -3.67
N ILE A 71 -29.28 -31.43 -4.36
CA ILE A 71 -29.23 -31.48 -5.83
C ILE A 71 -30.56 -31.01 -6.44
N ALA A 72 -31.70 -31.46 -5.91
CA ALA A 72 -33.01 -31.04 -6.38
C ALA A 72 -33.23 -29.53 -6.19
N PHE A 73 -32.83 -29.00 -5.03
CA PHE A 73 -32.88 -27.57 -4.73
C PHE A 73 -31.95 -26.76 -5.64
N THR A 74 -30.74 -27.25 -5.90
CA THR A 74 -29.80 -26.65 -6.87
C THR A 74 -30.41 -26.62 -8.27
N GLY A 75 -31.06 -27.71 -8.70
CA GLY A 75 -31.77 -27.76 -9.97
C GLY A 75 -32.91 -26.74 -10.07
N LEU A 76 -33.65 -26.52 -8.98
CA LEU A 76 -34.69 -25.49 -8.91
C LEU A 76 -34.10 -24.08 -9.02
N ILE A 77 -32.99 -23.80 -8.33
CA ILE A 77 -32.27 -22.52 -8.44
C ILE A 77 -31.77 -22.29 -9.86
N ILE A 78 -31.14 -23.29 -10.50
CA ILE A 78 -30.68 -23.19 -11.89
C ILE A 78 -31.85 -22.92 -12.84
N ALA A 79 -32.96 -23.64 -12.66
CA ALA A 79 -34.16 -23.42 -13.47
C ALA A 79 -34.73 -22.01 -13.30
N SER A 80 -34.75 -21.49 -12.07
CA SER A 80 -35.15 -20.11 -11.77
C SER A 80 -34.23 -19.12 -12.48
N TYR A 81 -32.92 -19.27 -12.34
CA TYR A 81 -31.91 -18.40 -12.97
C TYR A 81 -32.03 -18.38 -14.50
N VAL A 82 -32.17 -19.54 -15.14
CA VAL A 82 -32.29 -19.65 -16.60
C VAL A 82 -33.62 -19.06 -17.12
N PHE A 83 -34.71 -19.22 -16.36
CA PHE A 83 -36.00 -18.64 -16.73
C PHE A 83 -35.93 -17.12 -16.66
N GLU A 84 -35.32 -16.59 -15.62
CA GLU A 84 -35.19 -15.16 -15.35
C GLU A 84 -34.27 -14.46 -16.36
N GLN A 85 -33.11 -15.04 -16.67
CA GLN A 85 -32.21 -14.53 -17.71
C GLN A 85 -32.89 -14.42 -19.09
N LYS A 86 -33.84 -15.30 -19.39
CA LYS A 86 -34.61 -15.26 -20.65
C LYS A 86 -35.74 -14.25 -20.65
N VAL A 87 -36.27 -13.88 -19.49
CA VAL A 87 -37.45 -13.01 -19.36
C VAL A 87 -37.05 -11.56 -19.19
N LEU A 88 -35.97 -11.27 -18.46
CA LEU A 88 -35.61 -9.91 -18.09
C LEU A 88 -34.66 -9.21 -19.08
N ASP A 89 -33.97 -9.94 -19.96
CA ASP A 89 -33.00 -9.41 -20.95
C ASP A 89 -31.95 -8.42 -20.35
N GLU A 90 -31.78 -8.46 -19.02
CA GLU A 90 -30.84 -7.62 -18.28
C GLU A 90 -29.49 -8.31 -18.20
N GLN A 91 -28.45 -7.59 -18.64
CA GLN A 91 -27.09 -8.11 -18.81
C GLN A 91 -26.31 -8.33 -17.49
N ASP A 92 -26.92 -8.10 -16.32
CA ASP A 92 -26.19 -8.03 -15.04
C ASP A 92 -26.80 -8.88 -13.90
N ILE A 93 -27.37 -10.05 -14.22
CA ILE A 93 -27.83 -11.01 -13.20
C ILE A 93 -26.64 -11.74 -12.58
N GLY A 94 -26.18 -11.26 -11.43
CA GLY A 94 -25.04 -11.82 -10.70
C GLY A 94 -25.36 -13.10 -9.94
N ILE A 95 -24.58 -14.17 -10.19
CA ILE A 95 -24.67 -15.55 -9.62
C ILE A 95 -24.58 -15.62 -8.07
N THR A 96 -24.31 -14.48 -7.41
CA THR A 96 -24.09 -14.41 -5.96
C THR A 96 -25.33 -14.71 -5.12
N THR A 97 -26.53 -14.56 -5.69
CA THR A 97 -27.80 -14.80 -4.98
C THR A 97 -28.05 -16.31 -4.88
N GLU A 98 -27.81 -17.02 -5.97
CA GLU A 98 -27.91 -18.47 -6.13
C GLU A 98 -26.93 -19.18 -5.21
N VAL A 99 -25.67 -18.73 -5.22
CA VAL A 99 -24.63 -19.21 -4.29
C VAL A 99 -25.05 -18.94 -2.84
N GLY A 100 -25.65 -17.78 -2.56
CA GLY A 100 -26.19 -17.46 -1.24
C GLY A 100 -27.29 -18.42 -0.77
N LEU A 101 -28.22 -18.81 -1.64
CA LEU A 101 -29.29 -19.76 -1.32
C LEU A 101 -28.73 -21.16 -1.01
N LEU A 102 -27.76 -21.63 -1.81
CA LEU A 102 -27.07 -22.90 -1.57
C LEU A 102 -26.30 -22.90 -0.25
N LEU A 103 -25.59 -21.81 0.06
CA LEU A 103 -24.90 -21.63 1.34
C LEU A 103 -25.90 -21.61 2.50
N THR A 104 -27.03 -20.94 2.34
CA THR A 104 -28.07 -20.84 3.39
C THR A 104 -28.65 -22.21 3.74
N PHE A 105 -28.98 -23.01 2.72
CA PHE A 105 -29.40 -24.40 2.93
C PHE A 105 -28.33 -25.20 3.66
N SER A 106 -27.07 -25.11 3.21
CA SER A 106 -25.95 -25.89 3.73
C SER A 106 -25.64 -25.54 5.19
N LEU A 107 -25.60 -24.25 5.52
CA LEU A 107 -25.36 -23.75 6.88
C LEU A 107 -26.51 -24.11 7.82
N ALA A 108 -27.75 -24.04 7.35
CA ALA A 108 -28.90 -24.42 8.15
C ALA A 108 -28.98 -25.94 8.42
N ALA A 109 -28.59 -26.76 7.43
CA ALA A 109 -28.41 -28.20 7.63
C ALA A 109 -27.30 -28.48 8.65
N TRP A 110 -26.17 -27.77 8.56
CA TRP A 110 -25.04 -27.91 9.49
C TRP A 110 -25.43 -27.54 10.93
N ALA A 111 -26.21 -26.47 11.11
CA ALA A 111 -26.76 -26.09 12.41
C ALA A 111 -27.67 -27.18 12.99
N ALA A 112 -28.53 -27.78 12.16
CA ALA A 112 -29.45 -28.83 12.57
C ALA A 112 -28.74 -30.16 12.93
N LEU A 113 -27.56 -30.42 12.35
CA LEU A 113 -26.70 -31.55 12.72
C LEU A 113 -26.05 -31.40 14.10
N GLY A 114 -26.13 -30.23 14.74
CA GLY A 114 -25.65 -29.99 16.11
C GLY A 114 -24.47 -29.02 16.23
N HIS A 115 -24.06 -28.39 15.13
CA HIS A 115 -22.99 -27.39 15.08
C HIS A 115 -23.56 -25.98 14.91
N GLN A 116 -24.40 -25.55 15.87
CA GLN A 116 -25.15 -24.28 15.72
C GLN A 116 -24.22 -23.06 15.73
N ILE A 117 -23.18 -23.06 16.58
CA ILE A 117 -22.30 -21.90 16.77
C ILE A 117 -21.45 -21.69 15.51
N GLU A 118 -20.88 -22.75 14.97
CA GLU A 118 -20.04 -22.73 13.77
C GLU A 118 -20.85 -22.31 12.53
N ALA A 119 -22.06 -22.85 12.40
CA ALA A 119 -22.97 -22.49 11.31
C ALA A 119 -23.44 -21.04 11.39
N LEU A 120 -23.82 -20.55 12.59
CA LEU A 120 -24.23 -19.16 12.79
C LEU A 120 -23.05 -18.19 12.57
N ALA A 121 -21.85 -18.50 13.08
CA ALA A 121 -20.67 -17.69 12.85
C ALA A 121 -20.34 -17.58 11.35
N THR A 122 -20.41 -18.70 10.62
CA THR A 122 -20.20 -18.72 9.18
C THR A 122 -21.31 -17.96 8.44
N ALA A 123 -22.57 -18.07 8.87
CA ALA A 123 -23.68 -17.31 8.30
C ALA A 123 -23.49 -15.80 8.45
N VAL A 124 -22.95 -15.33 9.58
CA VAL A 124 -22.59 -13.92 9.79
C VAL A 124 -21.45 -13.49 8.86
N VAL A 125 -20.42 -14.32 8.66
CA VAL A 125 -19.34 -14.03 7.70
C VAL A 125 -19.89 -13.95 6.27
N VAL A 126 -20.75 -14.89 5.87
CA VAL A 126 -21.42 -14.87 4.56
C VAL A 126 -22.27 -13.61 4.41
N MET A 127 -23.13 -13.30 5.38
CA MET A 127 -23.94 -12.07 5.38
C MET A 127 -23.06 -10.82 5.24
N THR A 128 -21.95 -10.77 5.95
CA THR A 128 -20.99 -9.65 5.88
C THR A 128 -20.41 -9.54 4.47
N LEU A 129 -19.92 -10.64 3.89
CA LEU A 129 -19.38 -10.63 2.52
C LEU A 129 -20.40 -10.17 1.48
N LEU A 130 -21.67 -10.61 1.59
CA LEU A 130 -22.73 -10.22 0.66
C LEU A 130 -23.07 -8.73 0.80
N SER A 131 -23.11 -8.21 2.03
CA SER A 131 -23.40 -6.80 2.31
C SER A 131 -22.35 -5.81 1.78
N VAL A 132 -21.12 -6.25 1.54
CA VAL A 132 -20.02 -5.39 1.10
C VAL A 132 -20.02 -5.18 -0.42
N LYS A 133 -20.86 -5.89 -1.19
CA LYS A 133 -20.97 -5.77 -2.66
C LYS A 133 -21.11 -4.31 -3.16
N PRO A 134 -22.00 -3.45 -2.61
CA PRO A 134 -22.16 -2.08 -3.11
C PRO A 134 -20.92 -1.23 -2.86
N VAL A 135 -20.25 -1.45 -1.73
CA VAL A 135 -19.01 -0.76 -1.36
C VAL A 135 -17.90 -1.14 -2.33
N LEU A 136 -17.73 -2.45 -2.59
CA LEU A 136 -16.76 -2.96 -3.57
C LEU A 136 -17.02 -2.39 -4.96
N HIS A 137 -18.28 -2.37 -5.41
CA HIS A 137 -18.61 -1.85 -6.74
C HIS A 137 -18.38 -0.33 -6.82
N SER A 138 -18.73 0.43 -5.78
CA SER A 138 -18.44 1.87 -5.71
C SER A 138 -16.93 2.15 -5.70
N TRP A 139 -16.14 1.32 -5.03
CA TRP A 139 -14.68 1.44 -5.05
C TRP A 139 -14.13 1.11 -6.43
N LEU A 140 -14.61 0.06 -7.10
CA LEU A 140 -14.23 -0.29 -8.47
C LEU A 140 -14.51 0.86 -9.46
N GLN A 141 -15.59 1.61 -9.28
CA GLN A 141 -15.91 2.76 -10.13
C GLN A 141 -15.03 3.99 -9.84
N LYS A 142 -14.47 4.11 -8.63
CA LYS A 142 -13.64 5.26 -8.22
C LYS A 142 -12.13 5.00 -8.37
N ILE A 143 -11.72 3.74 -8.41
CA ILE A 143 -10.32 3.37 -8.49
C ILE A 143 -9.89 3.32 -9.96
N GLU A 144 -8.85 4.08 -10.29
CA GLU A 144 -8.28 4.04 -11.63
C GLU A 144 -7.59 2.70 -11.90
N VAL A 145 -7.70 2.24 -13.15
CA VAL A 145 -7.12 0.98 -13.61
C VAL A 145 -5.62 0.90 -13.35
N ASP A 146 -4.90 2.03 -13.46
CA ASP A 146 -3.46 2.10 -13.18
C ASP A 146 -3.11 1.83 -11.71
N VAL A 147 -3.96 2.25 -10.78
CA VAL A 147 -3.80 1.99 -9.33
C VAL A 147 -4.01 0.50 -9.04
N ILE A 148 -5.00 -0.12 -9.70
CA ILE A 148 -5.26 -1.57 -9.59
C ILE A 148 -4.06 -2.35 -10.11
N TYR A 149 -3.55 -2.02 -11.30
CA TYR A 149 -2.39 -2.71 -11.86
C TYR A 149 -1.12 -2.51 -11.02
N ALA A 150 -0.92 -1.32 -10.45
CA ALA A 150 0.15 -1.07 -9.50
C ALA A 150 0.01 -1.97 -8.25
N GLY A 151 -1.19 -2.03 -7.64
CA GLY A 151 -1.47 -2.88 -6.48
C GLY A 151 -1.27 -4.37 -6.77
N ILE A 152 -1.76 -4.87 -7.91
CA ILE A 152 -1.55 -6.25 -8.35
C ILE A 152 -0.06 -6.55 -8.51
N LYS A 153 0.73 -5.64 -9.09
CA LYS A 153 2.19 -5.81 -9.20
C LYS A 153 2.86 -5.86 -7.83
N LEU A 154 2.44 -5.02 -6.87
CA LEU A 154 2.93 -5.10 -5.48
C LEU A 154 2.64 -6.48 -4.87
N LEU A 155 1.42 -7.01 -5.07
CA LEU A 155 1.05 -8.34 -4.62
C LEU A 155 1.88 -9.43 -5.29
N ILE A 156 2.18 -9.33 -6.59
CA ILE A 156 3.05 -10.30 -7.28
C ILE A 156 4.45 -10.28 -6.66
N ILE A 157 5.06 -9.11 -6.47
CA ILE A 157 6.43 -9.04 -5.92
C ILE A 157 6.48 -9.46 -4.43
N SER A 158 5.43 -9.22 -3.65
CA SER A 158 5.41 -9.49 -2.21
C SER A 158 4.83 -10.85 -1.82
N VAL A 159 3.71 -11.27 -2.39
CA VAL A 159 3.00 -12.50 -2.00
C VAL A 159 3.47 -13.70 -2.81
N ILE A 160 3.83 -13.51 -4.09
CA ILE A 160 4.22 -14.62 -4.96
C ILE A 160 5.74 -14.76 -5.01
N LEU A 161 6.48 -13.69 -5.35
CA LEU A 161 7.93 -13.79 -5.58
C LEU A 161 8.75 -13.90 -4.30
N LEU A 162 8.47 -13.07 -3.28
CA LEU A 162 9.23 -13.06 -2.03
C LEU A 162 9.35 -14.44 -1.35
N PRO A 163 8.27 -15.24 -1.14
CA PRO A 163 8.39 -16.53 -0.46
C PRO A 163 9.12 -17.60 -1.30
N LEU A 164 9.28 -17.41 -2.61
CA LEU A 164 10.00 -18.33 -3.48
C LEU A 164 11.52 -18.16 -3.41
N LEU A 165 12.00 -17.04 -2.83
CA LEU A 165 13.42 -16.73 -2.83
C LEU A 165 14.15 -17.38 -1.66
N PRO A 166 15.35 -17.95 -1.92
CA PRO A 166 16.14 -18.60 -0.87
C PRO A 166 16.66 -17.56 0.13
N ASN A 167 16.57 -17.90 1.41
CA ASN A 167 17.06 -17.07 2.52
C ASN A 167 18.46 -17.53 2.97
N GLN A 168 19.43 -17.41 2.08
CA GLN A 168 20.83 -17.72 2.33
C GLN A 168 21.74 -16.77 1.56
N GLY A 169 22.97 -16.61 2.03
CA GLY A 169 23.98 -15.80 1.34
C GLY A 169 24.49 -16.49 0.07
N TYR A 170 24.69 -15.71 -0.99
CA TYR A 170 25.28 -16.10 -2.26
C TYR A 170 26.36 -15.09 -2.67
N GLY A 171 27.16 -15.47 -3.67
CA GLY A 171 28.18 -14.59 -4.25
C GLY A 171 29.41 -14.43 -3.35
N PRO A 172 30.33 -13.53 -3.73
CA PRO A 172 31.51 -13.18 -2.93
C PRO A 172 31.11 -12.74 -1.51
N TRP A 173 31.85 -13.17 -0.50
CA TRP A 173 31.59 -12.90 0.94
C TRP A 173 30.20 -13.31 1.46
N GLU A 174 29.45 -14.13 0.71
CA GLU A 174 28.08 -14.52 1.03
C GLU A 174 27.12 -13.33 1.24
N THR A 175 27.47 -12.13 0.75
CA THR A 175 26.73 -10.89 1.06
C THR A 175 25.36 -10.81 0.36
N LEU A 176 25.17 -11.54 -0.74
CA LEU A 176 23.93 -11.49 -1.51
C LEU A 176 22.91 -12.46 -0.95
N ASN A 177 21.99 -11.97 -0.12
CA ASN A 177 20.82 -12.74 0.30
C ASN A 177 19.59 -12.37 -0.57
N PRO A 178 19.13 -13.23 -1.50
CA PRO A 178 18.02 -12.92 -2.40
C PRO A 178 16.72 -12.60 -1.67
N TYR A 179 16.38 -13.36 -0.63
CA TYR A 179 15.19 -13.09 0.18
C TYR A 179 15.25 -11.70 0.81
N TRP A 180 16.37 -11.35 1.44
CA TRP A 180 16.53 -10.05 2.09
C TRP A 180 16.55 -8.89 1.11
N ILE A 181 17.32 -8.99 0.01
CA ILE A 181 17.36 -7.96 -1.06
C ILE A 181 15.95 -7.73 -1.60
N TRP A 182 15.21 -8.80 -1.85
CA TRP A 182 13.85 -8.69 -2.36
C TRP A 182 12.86 -8.15 -1.34
N TRP A 183 13.04 -8.47 -0.06
CA TRP A 183 12.25 -7.88 1.00
C TRP A 183 12.40 -6.36 1.04
N MET A 184 13.61 -5.84 0.80
CA MET A 184 13.88 -4.40 0.70
C MET A 184 13.27 -3.77 -0.56
N VAL A 185 13.28 -4.49 -1.68
CA VAL A 185 12.54 -4.10 -2.89
C VAL A 185 11.05 -3.91 -2.57
N VAL A 186 10.45 -4.85 -1.82
CA VAL A 186 9.03 -4.77 -1.40
C VAL A 186 8.78 -3.58 -0.47
N LEU A 187 9.63 -3.37 0.53
CA LEU A 187 9.51 -2.25 1.47
C LEU A 187 9.50 -0.90 0.74
N ILE A 188 10.50 -0.67 -0.11
CA ILE A 188 10.69 0.61 -0.81
C ILE A 188 9.60 0.84 -1.85
N SER A 189 9.24 -0.22 -2.59
CA SER A 189 8.11 -0.20 -3.52
C SER A 189 6.79 0.11 -2.80
N GLY A 190 6.57 -0.47 -1.62
CA GLY A 190 5.40 -0.21 -0.78
C GLY A 190 5.31 1.26 -0.35
N LEU A 191 6.42 1.84 0.14
CA LEU A 191 6.48 3.26 0.49
C LEU A 191 6.16 4.16 -0.72
N SER A 192 6.75 3.85 -1.89
CA SER A 192 6.49 4.61 -3.11
C SER A 192 5.05 4.49 -3.61
N PHE A 193 4.45 3.30 -3.49
CA PHE A 193 3.05 3.06 -3.86
C PHE A 193 2.07 3.81 -2.94
N LEU A 194 2.35 3.82 -1.64
CA LEU A 194 1.58 4.63 -0.70
C LEU A 194 1.63 6.10 -1.09
N GLY A 195 2.80 6.62 -1.43
CA GLY A 195 2.94 7.98 -1.98
C GLY A 195 2.11 8.20 -3.24
N TYR A 196 2.16 7.27 -4.19
CA TYR A 196 1.40 7.34 -5.45
C TYR A 196 -0.12 7.38 -5.23
N ILE A 197 -0.66 6.50 -4.38
CA ILE A 197 -2.08 6.51 -3.99
C ILE A 197 -2.44 7.85 -3.35
N LEU A 198 -1.62 8.33 -2.41
CA LEU A 198 -1.90 9.59 -1.72
C LEU A 198 -1.91 10.77 -2.72
N VAL A 199 -1.05 10.79 -3.74
CA VAL A 199 -1.07 11.87 -4.76
C VAL A 199 -2.34 11.82 -5.58
N LYS A 200 -2.74 10.61 -6.00
CA LYS A 200 -3.91 10.41 -6.83
C LYS A 200 -5.20 10.82 -6.14
N TYR A 201 -5.37 10.48 -4.85
CA TYR A 201 -6.63 10.68 -4.13
C TYR A 201 -6.65 11.88 -3.18
N VAL A 202 -5.49 12.38 -2.73
CA VAL A 202 -5.39 13.46 -1.74
C VAL A 202 -4.71 14.71 -2.30
N GLY A 203 -3.83 14.56 -3.30
CA GLY A 203 -2.89 15.60 -3.73
C GLY A 203 -3.38 16.60 -4.77
N GLN A 204 -4.44 16.31 -5.53
CA GLN A 204 -4.84 17.11 -6.70
C GLN A 204 -5.35 18.53 -6.34
N ASP A 205 -5.93 18.71 -5.14
CA ASP A 205 -6.61 19.97 -4.76
C ASP A 205 -5.94 20.76 -3.63
N LYS A 206 -4.78 20.31 -3.12
CA LYS A 206 -4.25 20.80 -1.83
C LYS A 206 -3.01 21.69 -1.89
N GLY A 207 -2.72 22.26 -3.06
CA GLY A 207 -1.65 23.24 -3.26
C GLY A 207 -0.24 22.64 -3.29
N THR A 208 0.69 23.35 -3.92
CA THR A 208 2.05 22.88 -4.26
C THR A 208 2.81 22.22 -3.11
N LEU A 209 2.75 22.78 -1.89
CA LEU A 209 3.50 22.25 -0.75
C LEU A 209 2.98 20.88 -0.29
N LEU A 210 1.65 20.70 -0.21
CA LEU A 210 1.11 19.42 0.22
C LEU A 210 1.27 18.36 -0.88
N THR A 211 1.07 18.73 -2.13
CA THR A 211 1.34 17.85 -3.28
C THR A 211 2.82 17.43 -3.30
N SER A 212 3.74 18.29 -2.85
CA SER A 212 5.17 17.96 -2.72
C SER A 212 5.49 16.98 -1.57
N ILE A 213 4.80 17.07 -0.42
CA ILE A 213 4.93 16.07 0.66
C ILE A 213 4.51 14.70 0.11
N ILE A 214 3.31 14.67 -0.45
CA ILE A 214 2.66 13.45 -0.87
C ILE A 214 3.39 12.83 -2.07
N GLY A 215 3.83 13.65 -3.03
CA GLY A 215 4.66 13.22 -4.15
C GLY A 215 6.08 12.83 -3.75
N GLY A 216 6.63 13.46 -2.71
CA GLY A 216 7.93 13.12 -2.15
C GLY A 216 8.00 11.70 -1.60
N LEU A 217 6.86 11.17 -1.10
CA LEU A 217 6.75 9.76 -0.67
C LEU A 217 6.87 8.80 -1.84
N ALA A 218 6.35 9.19 -3.02
CA ALA A 218 6.45 8.38 -4.22
C ALA A 218 7.87 8.46 -4.83
N SER A 219 8.33 9.70 -5.11
CA SER A 219 9.68 9.98 -5.63
C SER A 219 10.04 11.45 -5.46
N SER A 220 10.90 11.75 -4.49
CA SER A 220 11.41 13.11 -4.27
C SER A 220 12.19 13.68 -5.48
N THR A 221 12.83 12.81 -6.29
CA THR A 221 13.52 13.20 -7.53
C THR A 221 12.54 13.60 -8.63
N ALA A 222 11.46 12.83 -8.84
CA ALA A 222 10.44 13.18 -9.83
C ALA A 222 9.73 14.49 -9.48
N VAL A 223 9.43 14.72 -8.19
CA VAL A 223 8.90 16.00 -7.71
C VAL A 223 9.87 17.13 -8.01
N THR A 224 11.18 16.94 -7.80
CA THR A 224 12.19 17.96 -8.07
C THR A 224 12.20 18.36 -9.54
N VAL A 225 12.21 17.39 -10.46
CA VAL A 225 12.18 17.65 -11.91
C VAL A 225 10.90 18.36 -12.32
N SER A 226 9.75 17.88 -11.86
CA SER A 226 8.45 18.49 -12.17
C SER A 226 8.38 19.94 -11.71
N LEU A 227 8.71 20.21 -10.44
CA LEU A 227 8.70 21.57 -9.89
C LEU A 227 9.75 22.48 -10.54
N ALA A 228 10.89 21.95 -10.98
CA ALA A 228 11.88 22.73 -11.69
C ALA A 228 11.39 23.17 -13.09
N ASN A 229 10.72 22.28 -13.83
CA ASN A 229 10.10 22.61 -15.11
C ASN A 229 9.00 23.66 -14.94
N PHE A 230 8.15 23.54 -13.91
CA PHE A 230 7.17 24.59 -13.60
C PHE A 230 7.83 25.92 -13.20
N ALA A 231 8.94 25.87 -12.44
CA ALA A 231 9.69 27.05 -12.06
C ALA A 231 10.34 27.76 -13.25
N GLU A 232 10.73 27.03 -14.31
CA GLU A 232 11.26 27.60 -15.55
C GLU A 232 10.23 28.51 -16.23
N GLN A 233 8.98 28.05 -16.35
CA GLN A 233 7.90 28.72 -17.07
C GLN A 233 7.29 29.91 -16.31
N GLN A 234 7.53 30.01 -15.00
CA GLN A 234 6.90 30.99 -14.11
C GLN A 234 7.82 32.17 -13.72
N LYS A 235 7.26 33.22 -13.11
CA LYS A 235 8.04 34.37 -12.58
C LYS A 235 8.92 33.94 -11.38
N ILE A 236 10.02 34.67 -11.15
CA ILE A 236 11.01 34.38 -10.08
C ILE A 236 10.36 34.29 -8.68
N THR A 237 9.37 35.12 -8.38
CA THR A 237 8.66 35.08 -7.08
C THR A 237 7.93 33.76 -6.86
N MET A 238 7.36 33.17 -7.91
CA MET A 238 6.70 31.85 -7.85
C MET A 238 7.70 30.70 -7.80
N SER A 239 8.93 30.91 -8.30
CA SER A 239 10.02 29.94 -8.16
C SER A 239 10.39 29.65 -6.70
N LYS A 240 10.12 30.57 -5.76
CA LYS A 240 10.31 30.34 -4.31
C LYS A 240 9.36 29.29 -3.75
N LEU A 241 8.11 29.26 -4.21
CA LEU A 241 7.12 28.26 -3.80
C LEU A 241 7.52 26.87 -4.32
N PHE A 242 8.02 26.78 -5.54
CA PHE A 242 8.54 25.52 -6.11
C PHE A 242 9.81 25.05 -5.41
N ALA A 243 10.75 25.96 -5.11
CA ALA A 243 11.92 25.63 -4.29
C ALA A 243 11.53 25.12 -2.89
N ALA A 244 10.53 25.72 -2.26
CA ALA A 244 9.97 25.22 -1.00
C ALA A 244 9.35 23.82 -1.17
N GLY A 245 8.66 23.56 -2.29
CA GLY A 245 8.17 22.23 -2.64
C GLY A 245 9.29 21.18 -2.79
N VAL A 246 10.43 21.53 -3.41
CA VAL A 246 11.61 20.66 -3.51
C VAL A 246 12.20 20.34 -2.13
N LEU A 247 12.32 21.34 -1.26
CA LEU A 247 12.79 21.15 0.11
C LEU A 247 11.84 20.25 0.91
N ILE A 248 10.53 20.45 0.76
CA ILE A 248 9.52 19.59 1.36
C ILE A 248 9.62 18.15 0.83
N ALA A 249 9.73 17.94 -0.48
CA ALA A 249 9.90 16.61 -1.04
C ALA A 249 11.20 15.94 -0.53
N SER A 250 12.24 16.73 -0.30
CA SER A 250 13.50 16.28 0.31
C SER A 250 13.35 15.97 1.80
N SER A 251 12.44 16.62 2.52
CA SER A 251 12.19 16.33 3.94
C SER A 251 11.57 14.95 4.15
N VAL A 252 10.72 14.52 3.21
CA VAL A 252 10.11 13.18 3.20
C VAL A 252 11.16 12.07 3.09
N MET A 253 12.25 12.32 2.35
CA MET A 253 13.36 11.38 2.26
C MET A 253 13.99 11.10 3.64
N PHE A 254 14.14 12.11 4.51
CA PHE A 254 14.65 11.87 5.87
C PHE A 254 13.72 10.96 6.67
N ILE A 255 12.41 11.08 6.47
CA ILE A 255 11.41 10.19 7.10
C ILE A 255 11.54 8.77 6.56
N ARG A 256 11.78 8.58 5.26
CA ARG A 256 12.02 7.25 4.67
C ARG A 256 13.29 6.61 5.22
N VAL A 257 14.38 7.38 5.34
CA VAL A 257 15.63 6.91 5.96
C VAL A 257 15.38 6.44 7.40
N TYR A 258 14.58 7.17 8.19
CA TYR A 258 14.19 6.69 9.53
C TYR A 258 13.48 5.34 9.50
N ILE A 259 12.51 5.18 8.59
CA ILE A 259 11.74 3.94 8.45
C ILE A 259 12.67 2.80 8.03
N GLU A 260 13.54 3.02 7.05
CA GLU A 260 14.49 2.02 6.54
C GLU A 260 15.47 1.57 7.63
N VAL A 261 16.07 2.52 8.36
CA VAL A 261 16.96 2.19 9.47
C VAL A 261 16.21 1.46 10.58
N ALA A 262 15.01 1.91 10.95
CA ALA A 262 14.19 1.26 11.97
C ALA A 262 13.86 -0.19 11.62
N VAL A 263 13.63 -0.46 10.34
CA VAL A 263 13.25 -1.78 9.85
C VAL A 263 14.47 -2.70 9.71
N VAL A 264 15.61 -2.18 9.23
CA VAL A 264 16.80 -2.99 8.96
C VAL A 264 17.66 -3.20 10.20
N ASN A 265 17.98 -2.12 10.92
CA ASN A 265 18.82 -2.16 12.11
C ASN A 265 18.36 -1.10 13.14
N PRO A 266 17.41 -1.46 14.01
CA PRO A 266 16.86 -0.54 15.02
C PRO A 266 17.92 0.08 15.95
N GLU A 267 19.06 -0.59 16.16
CA GLU A 267 20.12 -0.09 17.05
C GLU A 267 20.76 1.21 16.52
N LEU A 268 20.76 1.41 15.20
CA LEU A 268 21.25 2.64 14.57
C LEU A 268 20.32 3.84 14.77
N LEU A 269 19.08 3.64 15.22
CA LEU A 269 18.14 4.75 15.43
C LEU A 269 18.65 5.74 16.50
N HIS A 270 19.23 5.22 17.59
CA HIS A 270 19.68 6.06 18.70
C HIS A 270 20.86 6.98 18.37
N PRO A 271 21.84 6.58 17.54
CA PRO A 271 22.88 7.50 17.11
C PRO A 271 22.49 8.34 15.85
N ILE A 272 21.57 7.89 15.00
CA ILE A 272 21.20 8.62 13.76
C ILE A 272 20.11 9.69 13.94
N TRP A 273 19.33 9.65 15.03
CA TRP A 273 18.19 10.56 15.18
C TRP A 273 18.61 12.03 15.31
N ILE A 274 19.76 12.34 15.91
CA ILE A 274 20.20 13.74 16.03
C ILE A 274 20.48 14.33 14.65
N PRO A 275 21.36 13.74 13.80
CA PRO A 275 21.61 14.29 12.48
C PRO A 275 20.38 14.45 11.60
N LEU A 276 19.54 13.40 11.51
CA LEU A 276 18.35 13.46 10.67
C LEU A 276 17.31 14.46 11.18
N THR A 277 17.12 14.56 12.50
CA THR A 277 16.18 15.55 13.07
C THR A 277 16.68 16.97 12.84
N VAL A 278 17.98 17.23 13.01
CA VAL A 278 18.56 18.55 12.72
C VAL A 278 18.33 18.93 11.26
N MET A 279 18.60 18.03 10.31
CA MET A 279 18.36 18.27 8.88
C MET A 279 16.88 18.49 8.57
N LEU A 280 15.99 17.72 9.20
CA LEU A 280 14.55 17.85 9.05
C LEU A 280 14.05 19.22 9.54
N LEU A 281 14.45 19.62 10.75
CA LEU A 281 14.07 20.91 11.34
C LEU A 281 14.62 22.10 10.55
N LEU A 282 15.88 22.03 10.11
CA LEU A 282 16.47 23.04 9.24
C LEU A 282 15.70 23.16 7.93
N THR A 283 15.32 22.03 7.33
CA THR A 283 14.49 22.00 6.12
C THR A 283 13.15 22.69 6.35
N PHE A 284 12.44 22.39 7.43
CA PHE A 284 11.18 23.07 7.76
C PHE A 284 11.38 24.58 8.01
N GLY A 285 12.47 24.98 8.68
CA GLY A 285 12.83 26.39 8.85
C GLY A 285 13.07 27.10 7.52
N CYS A 286 13.78 26.47 6.59
CA CYS A 286 14.05 26.97 5.25
C CYS A 286 12.75 27.10 4.43
N VAL A 287 11.88 26.10 4.48
CA VAL A 287 10.56 26.11 3.84
C VAL A 287 9.69 27.24 4.38
N PHE A 288 9.64 27.42 5.70
CA PHE A 288 8.89 28.51 6.33
C PHE A 288 9.41 29.89 5.90
N TRP A 289 10.74 30.05 5.81
CA TRP A 289 11.37 31.28 5.35
C TRP A 289 11.01 31.61 3.89
N LEU A 290 11.07 30.62 2.99
CA LEU A 290 10.65 30.78 1.59
C LEU A 290 9.15 31.10 1.46
N TRP A 291 8.31 30.41 2.23
CA TRP A 291 6.85 30.60 2.21
C TRP A 291 6.43 31.99 2.69
N LYS A 292 7.06 32.48 3.76
CA LYS A 292 6.82 33.86 4.24
C LYS A 292 7.23 34.90 3.21
N GLY A 293 8.28 34.63 2.44
CA GLY A 293 8.74 35.48 1.34
C GLY A 293 7.84 35.47 0.10
N SER A 294 7.01 34.43 -0.10
CA SER A 294 6.09 34.30 -1.24
C SER A 294 4.67 34.82 -0.96
N SER A 295 4.27 34.92 0.31
CA SER A 295 2.90 35.28 0.73
C SER A 295 2.46 36.72 0.39
N GLN A 296 3.33 37.56 -0.17
CA GLN A 296 3.00 38.93 -0.60
C GLN A 296 2.46 39.01 -2.04
N THR A 297 2.31 37.90 -2.76
CA THR A 297 1.86 37.89 -4.17
C THR A 297 0.75 36.87 -4.43
N SER A 298 -0.18 36.71 -3.47
CA SER A 298 -1.37 35.87 -3.59
C SER A 298 -2.50 36.60 -4.33
N GLY A 299 -2.23 37.02 -5.57
CA GLY A 299 -3.24 37.48 -6.52
C GLY A 299 -3.04 36.71 -7.82
N ASP A 300 -4.12 36.10 -8.30
CA ASP A 300 -4.26 35.27 -9.51
C ASP A 300 -3.87 33.79 -9.42
N THR A 301 -4.92 32.96 -9.49
CA THR A 301 -5.02 31.71 -10.28
C THR A 301 -3.70 31.00 -10.54
N SER A 302 -3.18 30.33 -9.52
CA SER A 302 -2.10 29.37 -9.69
C SER A 302 -2.71 28.04 -10.08
N GLU A 303 -2.53 27.59 -11.33
CA GLU A 303 -2.74 26.18 -11.66
C GLU A 303 -1.91 25.33 -10.69
N ASN A 304 -2.57 24.46 -9.93
CA ASN A 304 -1.86 23.52 -9.07
C ASN A 304 -1.01 22.64 -9.98
N PRO A 305 0.31 22.52 -9.75
CA PRO A 305 1.16 21.67 -10.57
C PRO A 305 0.63 20.24 -10.45
N THR A 306 0.11 19.71 -11.55
CA THR A 306 -0.24 18.31 -11.66
C THR A 306 1.07 17.52 -11.69
N LEU A 307 1.41 16.92 -10.56
CA LEU A 307 2.55 16.01 -10.49
C LEU A 307 2.17 14.74 -11.27
N ASP A 308 2.65 14.65 -12.51
CA ASP A 308 2.61 13.39 -13.26
C ASP A 308 3.68 12.44 -12.69
N LEU A 309 3.33 11.81 -11.58
CA LEU A 309 4.12 10.73 -11.01
C LEU A 309 3.72 9.47 -11.78
N GLY A 310 4.50 9.15 -12.81
CA GLY A 310 4.35 7.88 -13.53
C GLY A 310 4.31 6.71 -12.54
N ASN A 311 3.61 5.63 -12.91
CA ASN A 311 3.39 4.48 -12.02
C ASN A 311 4.72 3.95 -11.44
N PRO A 312 4.99 4.11 -10.13
CA PRO A 312 6.26 3.75 -9.54
C PRO A 312 6.43 2.23 -9.42
N LEU A 313 5.33 1.48 -9.41
CA LEU A 313 5.30 0.03 -9.26
C LEU A 313 5.39 -0.71 -10.60
N GLN A 314 6.41 -0.42 -11.40
CA GLN A 314 6.73 -1.28 -12.54
C GLN A 314 7.63 -2.42 -12.07
N LEU A 315 7.30 -3.66 -12.47
CA LEU A 315 8.13 -4.83 -12.16
C LEU A 315 9.59 -4.62 -12.60
N GLY A 316 9.80 -3.92 -13.72
CA GLY A 316 11.13 -3.52 -14.18
C GLY A 316 11.85 -2.55 -13.23
N THR A 317 11.16 -1.60 -12.61
CA THR A 317 11.75 -0.67 -11.64
C THR A 317 12.13 -1.41 -10.36
N ALA A 318 11.27 -2.30 -9.87
CA ALA A 318 11.55 -3.15 -8.72
C ALA A 318 12.79 -4.05 -8.94
N LEU A 319 12.89 -4.67 -10.13
CA LEU A 319 14.06 -5.47 -10.52
C LEU A 319 15.33 -4.63 -10.63
N LYS A 320 15.26 -3.43 -11.24
CA LYS A 320 16.40 -2.50 -11.30
C LYS A 320 16.86 -2.09 -9.91
N PHE A 321 15.93 -1.79 -9.01
CA PHE A 321 16.25 -1.47 -7.63
C PHE A 321 16.92 -2.66 -6.92
N GLY A 322 16.36 -3.87 -7.04
CA GLY A 322 16.96 -5.07 -6.46
C GLY A 322 18.36 -5.37 -6.99
N ALA A 323 18.58 -5.16 -8.30
CA ALA A 323 19.89 -5.29 -8.92
C ALA A 323 20.87 -4.21 -8.43
N LEU A 324 20.42 -2.96 -8.31
CA LEU A 324 21.23 -1.86 -7.77
C LEU A 324 21.63 -2.15 -6.33
N LEU A 325 20.70 -2.61 -5.49
CA LEU A 325 20.96 -2.99 -4.11
C LEU A 325 21.98 -4.13 -4.02
N ALA A 326 21.83 -5.18 -4.85
CA ALA A 326 22.79 -6.27 -4.93
C ALA A 326 24.20 -5.79 -5.30
N VAL A 327 24.31 -4.91 -6.30
CA VAL A 327 25.58 -4.32 -6.71
C VAL A 327 26.20 -3.49 -5.59
N ILE A 328 25.40 -2.65 -4.91
CA ILE A 328 25.87 -1.81 -3.81
C ILE A 328 26.36 -2.67 -2.64
N LEU A 329 25.67 -3.75 -2.28
CA LEU A 329 26.13 -4.67 -1.23
C LEU A 329 27.51 -5.25 -1.56
N VAL A 330 27.67 -5.79 -2.78
CA VAL A 330 28.94 -6.38 -3.21
C VAL A 330 30.06 -5.33 -3.24
N LEU A 331 29.76 -4.13 -3.78
CA LEU A 331 30.73 -3.03 -3.80
C LEU A 331 31.07 -2.54 -2.40
N ALA A 332 30.09 -2.50 -1.48
CA ALA A 332 30.29 -2.05 -0.12
C ALA A 332 31.22 -3.01 0.62
N THR A 333 30.96 -4.32 0.56
CA THR A 333 31.86 -5.33 1.16
C THR A 333 33.24 -5.32 0.52
N ALA A 334 33.34 -5.23 -0.81
CA ALA A 334 34.64 -5.19 -1.49
C ALA A 334 35.46 -3.93 -1.14
N LEU A 335 34.81 -2.76 -1.08
CA LEU A 335 35.47 -1.50 -0.74
C LEU A 335 35.82 -1.39 0.74
N GLU A 336 35.04 -2.02 1.61
CA GLU A 336 35.36 -2.21 3.02
C GLU A 336 36.65 -3.04 3.15
N GLU A 337 36.74 -4.20 2.50
CA GLU A 337 37.91 -5.06 2.62
C GLU A 337 39.18 -4.43 2.01
N TRP A 338 39.06 -3.72 0.88
CA TRP A 338 40.21 -3.15 0.16
C TRP A 338 40.65 -1.78 0.67
N PHE A 339 39.70 -0.95 1.12
CA PHE A 339 39.95 0.46 1.45
C PHE A 339 39.46 0.87 2.85
N GLY A 340 38.87 -0.06 3.60
CA GLY A 340 38.27 0.19 4.91
C GLY A 340 37.16 1.24 4.86
N ASP A 341 37.03 2.00 5.95
CA ASP A 341 36.04 3.08 6.11
C ASP A 341 36.01 4.09 4.95
N ARG A 342 37.18 4.37 4.33
CA ARG A 342 37.27 5.33 3.22
C ARG A 342 36.53 4.83 1.97
N GLY A 343 36.59 3.51 1.72
CA GLY A 343 35.86 2.87 0.64
C GLY A 343 34.35 3.01 0.82
N ILE A 344 33.87 2.79 2.05
CA ILE A 344 32.47 2.98 2.42
C ILE A 344 32.00 4.42 2.18
N TYR A 345 32.76 5.42 2.64
CA TYR A 345 32.40 6.83 2.44
C TYR A 345 32.39 7.25 0.97
N LEU A 346 33.33 6.77 0.17
CA LEU A 346 33.38 7.04 -1.27
C LEU A 346 32.16 6.42 -1.98
N LEU A 347 31.82 5.17 -1.62
CA LEU A 347 30.64 4.49 -2.16
C LEU A 347 29.36 5.24 -1.81
N ALA A 348 29.25 5.70 -0.55
CA ALA A 348 28.10 6.48 -0.09
C ALA A 348 27.91 7.77 -0.89
N LEU A 349 29.01 8.48 -1.16
CA LEU A 349 29.01 9.71 -1.93
C LEU A 349 28.51 9.46 -3.36
N ILE A 350 29.07 8.47 -4.05
CA ILE A 350 28.75 8.19 -5.46
C ILE A 350 27.35 7.61 -5.60
N SER A 351 27.00 6.60 -4.79
CA SER A 351 25.71 5.95 -4.87
C SER A 351 24.56 6.85 -4.41
N GLY A 352 24.81 7.71 -3.42
CA GLY A 352 23.83 8.70 -2.96
C GLY A 352 23.40 9.69 -4.06
N LEU A 353 24.21 9.87 -5.12
CA LEU A 353 23.81 10.68 -6.28
C LEU A 353 22.60 10.07 -7.01
N MET A 354 22.47 8.75 -7.01
CA MET A 354 21.38 8.04 -7.67
C MET A 354 20.19 7.91 -6.73
N ASP A 355 20.39 7.26 -5.58
CA ASP A 355 19.33 7.01 -4.61
C ASP A 355 19.94 6.79 -3.20
N VAL A 356 19.23 7.25 -2.18
CA VAL A 356 19.63 7.12 -0.77
C VAL A 356 19.14 5.80 -0.18
N ASP A 357 18.02 5.26 -0.68
CA ASP A 357 17.34 4.12 -0.08
C ASP A 357 18.28 2.88 -0.10
N ALA A 358 18.93 2.62 -1.23
CA ALA A 358 19.82 1.46 -1.37
C ALA A 358 21.06 1.53 -0.45
N ILE A 359 21.63 2.72 -0.23
CA ILE A 359 22.77 2.90 0.70
C ILE A 359 22.32 2.79 2.15
N THR A 360 21.19 3.42 2.49
CA THR A 360 20.62 3.37 3.84
C THR A 360 20.39 1.94 4.27
N VAL A 361 19.76 1.15 3.40
CA VAL A 361 19.47 -0.25 3.66
C VAL A 361 20.75 -1.09 3.72
N SER A 362 21.69 -0.91 2.77
CA SER A 362 22.95 -1.67 2.74
C SER A 362 23.81 -1.42 3.97
N PHE A 363 24.05 -0.15 4.34
CA PHE A 363 24.91 0.18 5.47
C PHE A 363 24.25 -0.14 6.81
N SER A 364 22.92 -0.03 6.90
CA SER A 364 22.19 -0.50 8.08
C SER A 364 22.36 -2.01 8.28
N LYS A 365 22.37 -2.78 7.19
CA LYS A 365 22.61 -4.22 7.22
C LYS A 365 24.04 -4.56 7.61
N MET A 366 25.02 -3.94 6.97
CA MET A 366 26.44 -4.17 7.26
C MET A 366 26.81 -3.77 8.69
N ALA A 367 26.11 -2.79 9.28
CA ALA A 367 26.32 -2.40 10.68
C ALA A 367 25.94 -3.50 11.71
N GLN A 368 25.36 -4.62 11.27
CA GLN A 368 25.06 -5.77 12.14
C GLN A 368 26.26 -6.70 12.38
N GLY A 369 27.44 -6.38 11.85
CA GLY A 369 28.66 -7.16 12.13
C GLY A 369 29.82 -6.97 11.15
N GLU A 370 29.60 -6.33 10.01
CA GLU A 370 30.65 -6.08 8.99
C GLU A 370 31.34 -4.72 9.20
N ILE A 371 30.57 -3.66 9.50
CA ILE A 371 31.11 -2.31 9.73
C ILE A 371 30.68 -1.74 11.08
N SER A 372 31.43 -0.77 11.59
CA SER A 372 31.03 -0.05 12.80
C SER A 372 29.77 0.80 12.56
N SER A 373 28.93 0.95 13.60
CA SER A 373 27.74 1.80 13.55
C SER A 373 28.06 3.25 13.17
N VAL A 374 29.21 3.76 13.63
CA VAL A 374 29.70 5.12 13.30
C VAL A 374 29.97 5.28 11.81
N VAL A 375 30.61 4.28 11.18
CA VAL A 375 30.91 4.28 9.74
C VAL A 375 29.62 4.21 8.93
N ALA A 376 28.68 3.34 9.32
CA ALA A 376 27.37 3.25 8.67
C ALA A 376 26.62 4.58 8.70
N ILE A 377 26.52 5.23 9.86
CA ILE A 377 25.80 6.50 10.03
C ILE A 377 26.44 7.61 9.21
N ARG A 378 27.78 7.74 9.27
CA ARG A 378 28.51 8.72 8.46
C ARG A 378 28.26 8.49 6.97
N GLY A 379 28.30 7.24 6.52
CA GLY A 379 27.96 6.86 5.16
C GLY A 379 26.53 7.26 4.76
N ILE A 380 25.54 6.94 5.57
CA ILE A 380 24.14 7.30 5.32
C ILE A 380 23.97 8.81 5.20
N ILE A 381 24.56 9.58 6.11
CA ILE A 381 24.46 11.06 6.07
C ILE A 381 25.20 11.63 4.86
N ILE A 382 26.35 11.07 4.46
CA ILE A 382 27.03 11.45 3.21
C ILE A 382 26.12 11.21 2.00
N ALA A 383 25.46 10.05 1.92
CA ALA A 383 24.53 9.74 0.83
C ALA A 383 23.32 10.68 0.80
N VAL A 384 22.73 10.98 1.97
CA VAL A 384 21.64 11.94 2.13
C VAL A 384 22.04 13.33 1.65
N VAL A 385 23.22 13.82 2.05
CA VAL A 385 23.75 15.12 1.62
C VAL A 385 24.00 15.13 0.11
N SER A 386 24.64 14.07 -0.41
CA SER A 386 24.92 13.89 -1.83
C SER A 386 23.63 13.98 -2.67
N ASN A 387 22.59 13.23 -2.29
CA ASN A 387 21.31 13.23 -2.98
C ASN A 387 20.61 14.60 -2.95
N THR A 388 20.65 15.28 -1.80
CA THR A 388 20.05 16.60 -1.64
C THR A 388 20.76 17.64 -2.53
N LEU A 389 22.09 17.55 -2.65
CA LEU A 389 22.87 18.38 -3.56
C LEU A 389 22.53 18.10 -5.04
N VAL A 390 22.30 16.84 -5.41
CA VAL A 390 21.84 16.49 -6.77
C VAL A 390 20.50 17.13 -7.07
N LYS A 391 19.54 17.14 -6.13
CA LYS A 391 18.24 17.81 -6.30
C LYS A 391 18.40 19.32 -6.51
N ALA A 392 19.30 19.96 -5.76
CA ALA A 392 19.69 21.35 -6.01
C ALA A 392 20.21 21.53 -7.45
N GLY A 393 21.14 20.67 -7.87
CA GLY A 393 21.72 20.68 -9.21
C GLY A 393 20.68 20.52 -10.32
N LEU A 394 19.77 19.56 -10.19
CA LEU A 394 18.66 19.33 -11.13
C LEU A 394 17.75 20.56 -11.21
N PHE A 395 17.39 21.15 -10.08
CA PHE A 395 16.56 22.35 -10.05
C PHE A 395 17.27 23.54 -10.71
N ILE A 396 18.57 23.73 -10.46
CA ILE A 396 19.38 24.78 -11.10
C ILE A 396 19.45 24.58 -12.61
N PHE A 397 19.67 23.34 -13.05
CA PHE A 397 19.83 23.00 -14.46
C PHE A 397 18.55 23.29 -15.26
N LEU A 398 17.38 22.97 -14.70
CA LEU A 398 16.09 23.15 -15.37
C LEU A 398 15.49 24.55 -15.15
N ALA A 399 15.46 25.07 -13.93
CA ALA A 399 14.83 26.36 -13.61
C ALA A 399 15.76 27.58 -13.83
N GLY A 400 17.06 27.36 -13.98
CA GLY A 400 18.08 28.40 -14.20
C GLY A 400 18.65 29.01 -12.91
N TRP A 401 19.88 29.56 -13.03
CA TRP A 401 20.70 30.02 -11.90
C TRP A 401 20.04 31.10 -11.02
N LYS A 402 19.45 32.13 -11.64
CA LYS A 402 18.86 33.27 -10.91
C LYS A 402 17.69 32.86 -10.00
N LYS A 403 16.91 31.87 -10.42
CA LYS A 403 15.76 31.33 -9.68
C LYS A 403 16.17 30.35 -8.58
N SER A 404 17.39 29.83 -8.64
CA SER A 404 17.82 28.67 -7.86
C SER A 404 18.90 28.97 -6.82
N ARG A 405 19.51 30.16 -6.85
CA ARG A 405 20.59 30.56 -5.92
C ARG A 405 20.17 30.45 -4.45
N GLU A 406 18.95 30.85 -4.12
CA GLU A 406 18.42 30.75 -2.75
C GLU A 406 18.29 29.27 -2.32
N LEU A 407 17.77 28.40 -3.19
CA LEU A 407 17.64 26.96 -2.91
C LEU A 407 19.00 26.30 -2.62
N LEU A 408 20.03 26.63 -3.42
CA LEU A 408 21.38 26.09 -3.21
C LEU A 408 21.94 26.49 -1.84
N TRP A 409 21.75 27.74 -1.42
CA TRP A 409 22.21 28.19 -0.10
C TRP A 409 21.48 27.47 1.03
N LEU A 410 20.17 27.30 0.92
CA LEU A 410 19.37 26.58 1.93
C LEU A 410 19.79 25.11 2.03
N ILE A 411 20.00 24.44 0.89
CA ILE A 411 20.52 23.06 0.87
C ILE A 411 21.92 22.98 1.47
N ALA A 412 22.80 23.96 1.20
CA ALA A 412 24.12 24.01 1.84
C ALA A 412 24.02 24.13 3.36
N VAL A 413 23.10 24.95 3.89
CA VAL A 413 22.85 25.07 5.33
C VAL A 413 22.33 23.76 5.92
N ILE A 414 21.38 23.10 5.26
CA ILE A 414 20.83 21.81 5.70
C ILE A 414 21.95 20.74 5.73
N SER A 415 22.75 20.66 4.67
CA SER A 415 23.88 19.73 4.56
C SER A 415 24.96 19.99 5.61
N ALA A 416 25.30 21.27 5.85
CA ALA A 416 26.25 21.65 6.89
C ALA A 416 25.74 21.26 8.29
N GLY A 417 24.44 21.45 8.56
CA GLY A 417 23.82 21.01 9.82
C GLY A 417 23.88 19.50 10.02
N GLY A 418 23.65 18.72 8.96
CA GLY A 418 23.82 17.26 8.98
C GLY A 418 25.25 16.82 9.26
N ILE A 419 26.23 17.42 8.58
CA ILE A 419 27.65 17.08 8.78
C ILE A 419 28.14 17.48 10.18
N LEU A 420 27.76 18.67 10.65
CA LEU A 420 28.15 19.17 11.97
C LEU A 420 27.54 18.32 13.10
N SER A 421 26.27 17.93 12.97
CA SER A 421 25.62 17.08 13.96
C SER A 421 26.23 15.69 14.02
N VAL A 422 26.61 15.10 12.89
CA VAL A 422 27.39 13.86 12.89
C VAL A 422 28.72 14.06 13.61
N TRP A 423 29.47 15.12 13.30
CA TRP A 423 30.78 15.36 13.93
C TRP A 423 30.70 15.58 15.46
N LEU A 424 29.60 16.15 15.95
CA LEU A 424 29.41 16.46 17.36
C LEU A 424 28.84 15.30 18.18
N PHE A 425 28.02 14.43 17.57
CA PHE A 425 27.22 13.43 18.30
C PHE A 425 27.50 11.98 17.89
N VAL A 426 28.32 11.73 16.85
CA VAL A 426 28.65 10.41 16.30
C VAL A 426 30.15 10.24 16.08
#